data_AF-A0A139AWD8-F1
#
_entry.id   AF-A0A139AWD8-F1
#
_cell.length_a   1.000
_cell.length_b   1.000
_cell.length_c   1.000
_cell.angle_alpha   90.00
_cell.angle_beta   90.00
_cell.angle_gamma   90.00
#
_symmetry.space_group_name_H-M   'P 1'
#
loop_
_entity.id
_entity.type
_entity.pdbx_description
1 polymer ?
#
loop_
_entity_poly.entity_id
_entity_poly.type
_entity_poly.pdbx_seq_one_letter_code
_entity_poly.pdbx_strand_id
1 'polypeptide(L)'
;RLLEDPSSRPLVEWAETGDRFTVLDTAAEFSRQVLPLYFKHNNFQSFVRQLNMYGFHKGSFFVRAAGASTDVWEFSHPNFRRGLPEEMLLIKRK
;
A
#
# COMPACT_ATOMS: atom_id res chain seq x y z
N ARG A 1 5.23 7.08 -7.63
CA ARG A 1 4.63 6.47 -8.85
C ARG A 1 3.42 5.58 -8.55
N LEU A 2 3.54 4.43 -7.85
CA LEU A 2 2.37 3.56 -7.53
C LEU A 2 1.18 4.31 -6.92
N LEU A 3 1.43 5.09 -5.86
CA LEU A 3 0.43 5.87 -5.13
C LEU A 3 0.12 7.24 -5.75
N GLU A 4 0.78 7.57 -6.86
CA GLU A 4 0.54 8.82 -7.62
C GLU A 4 -0.37 8.57 -8.82
N ASP A 5 -0.51 7.31 -9.24
CA ASP A 5 -1.30 6.90 -10.38
C ASP A 5 -2.80 6.92 -10.05
N PRO A 6 -3.61 7.75 -10.74
CA PRO A 6 -5.05 7.80 -10.50
C PRO A 6 -5.77 6.48 -10.80
N SER A 7 -5.23 5.65 -11.70
CA SER A 7 -5.85 4.37 -12.10
C SER A 7 -5.74 3.29 -11.03
N SER A 8 -4.78 3.40 -10.11
CA SER A 8 -4.56 2.46 -9.02
C SER A 8 -5.35 2.81 -7.75
N ARG A 9 -5.86 4.06 -7.63
CA ARG A 9 -6.58 4.59 -6.46
C ARG A 9 -7.68 3.67 -5.91
N PRO A 10 -8.52 3.01 -6.74
CA PRO A 10 -9.55 2.12 -6.21
C PRO A 10 -9.00 0.92 -5.43
N LEU A 11 -7.73 0.57 -5.62
CA LEU A 11 -7.10 -0.61 -5.01
C LEU A 11 -6.00 -0.23 -4.03
N VAL A 12 -5.37 0.92 -4.22
CA VAL A 12 -4.26 1.40 -3.40
C VAL A 12 -4.24 2.92 -3.39
N GLU A 13 -4.26 3.52 -2.20
CA GLU A 13 -4.26 4.97 -2.08
C GLU A 13 -3.57 5.44 -0.81
N TRP A 14 -3.16 6.71 -0.82
CA TRP A 14 -2.74 7.39 0.39
C TRP A 14 -3.95 7.66 1.28
N ALA A 15 -3.79 7.51 2.60
CA ALA A 15 -4.73 8.10 3.53
C ALA A 15 -4.79 9.64 3.36
N GLU A 16 -5.87 10.26 3.83
CA GLU A 16 -6.06 11.71 3.76
C GLU A 16 -4.90 12.47 4.41
N THR A 17 -4.40 11.97 5.54
CA THR A 17 -3.25 12.49 6.30
C THR A 17 -1.91 12.33 5.57
N GLY A 18 -1.81 11.41 4.60
CA GLY A 18 -0.58 11.17 3.83
C GLY A 18 0.56 10.51 4.61
N ASP A 19 0.32 10.01 5.81
CA ASP A 19 1.30 9.31 6.69
C ASP A 19 1.29 7.79 6.52
N ARG A 20 0.32 7.28 5.76
CA ARG A 20 0.08 5.86 5.52
C ARG A 20 -0.61 5.67 4.18
N PHE A 21 -0.55 4.46 3.66
CA PHE A 21 -1.33 4.05 2.50
C PHE A 21 -2.10 2.78 2.79
N THR A 22 -3.21 2.62 2.10
CA THR A 22 -4.12 1.49 2.22
C THR A 22 -4.09 0.65 0.95
N VAL A 23 -4.32 -0.65 1.10
CA VAL A 23 -4.58 -1.58 -0.01
C VAL A 23 -5.86 -2.30 0.32
N LEU A 24 -6.87 -2.20 -0.55
CA LEU A 24 -8.10 -2.95 -0.36
C LEU A 24 -7.80 -4.45 -0.45
N ASP A 25 -8.43 -5.24 0.42
CA ASP A 25 -8.29 -6.69 0.45
C ASP A 25 -9.05 -7.40 -0.69
N THR A 26 -9.33 -6.69 -1.78
CA THR A 26 -9.30 -7.33 -3.09
C THR A 26 -7.85 -7.62 -3.48
N ALA A 27 -7.09 -8.27 -2.59
CA ALA A 27 -5.68 -8.60 -2.78
C ALA A 27 -5.48 -9.34 -4.11
N ALA A 28 -6.47 -10.11 -4.57
CA ALA A 28 -6.50 -10.72 -5.89
C ALA A 28 -6.51 -9.71 -7.05
N GLU A 29 -7.32 -8.64 -6.95
CA GLU A 29 -7.38 -7.57 -7.96
C GLU A 29 -6.15 -6.69 -7.91
N PHE A 30 -5.72 -6.25 -6.72
CA PHE A 30 -4.46 -5.51 -6.57
C PHE A 30 -3.27 -6.31 -7.11
N SER A 31 -3.21 -7.61 -6.79
CA SER A 31 -2.20 -8.52 -7.31
C SER A 31 -2.22 -8.63 -8.83
N ARG A 32 -3.40 -8.76 -9.44
CA ARG A 32 -3.54 -9.00 -10.88
C ARG A 32 -3.36 -7.72 -11.70
N GLN A 33 -3.88 -6.60 -11.22
CA GLN A 33 -4.01 -5.36 -11.98
C GLN A 33 -2.89 -4.37 -11.69
N VAL A 34 -2.43 -4.30 -10.43
CA VAL A 34 -1.51 -3.25 -10.00
C VAL A 34 -0.08 -3.75 -9.91
N LEU A 35 0.15 -4.88 -9.22
CA LEU A 35 1.52 -5.36 -9.01
C LEU A 35 2.35 -5.55 -10.31
N PRO A 36 1.83 -6.10 -11.42
CA PRO A 36 2.61 -6.28 -12.64
C PRO A 36 3.07 -4.98 -13.32
N LEU A 37 2.39 -3.86 -13.03
CA LEU A 37 2.73 -2.55 -13.59
C LEU A 37 3.95 -1.92 -12.89
N TYR A 38 4.20 -2.30 -11.64
CA TYR A 38 5.22 -1.69 -10.78
C TYR A 38 6.30 -2.67 -10.30
N PHE A 39 6.00 -3.98 -10.34
CA PHE A 39 6.85 -5.07 -9.87
C PHE A 39 6.92 -6.17 -10.92
N LYS A 40 7.99 -6.97 -10.90
CA LYS A 40 8.19 -8.11 -11.83
C LYS A 40 7.40 -9.37 -11.43
N HIS A 41 6.38 -9.23 -10.60
CA HIS A 41 5.53 -10.32 -10.12
C HIS A 41 4.14 -9.79 -9.77
N ASN A 42 3.17 -10.69 -9.66
CA ASN A 42 1.82 -10.40 -9.18
C ASN A 42 1.57 -10.94 -7.76
N ASN A 43 2.60 -11.34 -7.01
CA ASN A 43 2.42 -11.94 -5.69
C ASN A 43 2.32 -10.88 -4.57
N PHE A 44 1.15 -10.80 -3.92
CA PHE A 44 0.93 -9.91 -2.77
C PHE A 44 1.87 -10.17 -1.60
N GLN A 45 2.17 -11.43 -1.28
CA GLN A 45 3.07 -11.75 -0.17
C GLN A 45 4.50 -11.29 -0.44
N SER A 46 4.95 -11.30 -1.70
CA SER A 46 6.23 -10.72 -2.08
C SER A 46 6.24 -9.20 -1.89
N PHE A 47 5.14 -8.52 -2.20
CA PHE A 47 4.97 -7.09 -1.93
C PHE A 47 5.02 -6.79 -0.43
N VAL A 48 4.25 -7.52 0.38
CA VAL A 48 4.26 -7.39 1.86
C VAL A 48 5.65 -7.67 2.42
N ARG A 49 6.36 -8.68 1.89
CA ARG A 49 7.73 -8.98 2.30
C ARG A 49 8.69 -7.82 2.03
N GLN A 50 8.59 -7.16 0.88
CA GLN A 50 9.39 -5.96 0.60
C GLN A 50 9.11 -4.87 1.63
N LEU A 51 7.84 -4.56 1.91
CA LEU A 51 7.46 -3.58 2.94
C LEU A 51 8.06 -3.93 4.31
N ASN A 52 7.97 -5.19 4.72
CA ASN A 52 8.55 -5.66 5.98
C ASN A 52 10.08 -5.49 6.03
N MET A 53 10.78 -5.74 4.92
CA MET A 53 12.22 -5.56 4.81
C MET A 53 12.65 -4.09 4.95
N TYR A 54 11.78 -3.14 4.59
CA TYR A 54 12.01 -1.71 4.78
C TYR A 54 11.39 -1.17 6.08
N GLY A 55 10.90 -2.04 6.98
CA GLY A 55 10.43 -1.64 8.29
C GLY A 55 9.05 -0.96 8.33
N PHE A 56 8.24 -1.14 7.29
CA PHE A 56 6.84 -0.69 7.33
C PHE A 56 6.07 -1.45 8.40
N HIS A 57 5.20 -0.73 9.11
CA HIS A 57 4.24 -1.30 10.05
C HIS A 57 2.97 -1.66 9.29
N LYS A 58 2.43 -2.83 9.59
CA LYS A 58 1.24 -3.38 8.98
C LYS A 58 0.06 -3.28 9.95
N GLY A 59 -0.97 -2.55 9.55
CA GLY A 59 -2.28 -2.51 10.19
C GLY A 59 -3.35 -3.16 9.31
N SER A 60 -4.53 -3.37 9.87
CA SER A 60 -5.70 -3.81 9.12
C SER A 60 -6.98 -3.36 9.81
N PHE A 61 -7.99 -3.00 9.02
CA PHE A 61 -9.32 -2.67 9.51
C PHE A 61 -10.38 -3.10 8.50
N PHE A 62 -11.64 -3.08 8.93
CA PHE A 62 -12.78 -3.39 8.07
C PHE A 62 -13.52 -2.11 7.70
N VAL A 63 -13.80 -1.93 6.41
CA VAL A 63 -14.72 -0.90 5.93
C VAL A 63 -16.06 -1.57 5.66
N ARG A 64 -17.14 -1.00 6.22
CA ARG A 64 -18.50 -1.43 5.94
C ARG A 64 -19.13 -0.49 4.93
N ALA A 65 -19.49 -1.02 3.77
CA ALA A 65 -20.20 -0.27 2.73
C ALA A 65 -21.32 -1.14 2.17
N ALA A 66 -22.53 -0.57 2.09
CA ALA A 66 -23.70 -1.21 1.47
C ALA A 66 -23.98 -2.67 1.92
N GLY A 67 -23.76 -2.97 3.21
CA GLY A 67 -24.00 -4.31 3.77
C GLY A 67 -22.86 -5.32 3.57
N ALA A 68 -21.79 -4.95 2.86
CA ALA A 68 -20.57 -5.75 2.75
C ALA A 68 -19.47 -5.21 3.69
N SER A 69 -18.69 -6.11 4.28
CA SER A 69 -17.44 -5.79 4.96
C SER A 69 -16.26 -6.11 4.05
N THR A 70 -15.42 -5.11 3.81
CA THR A 70 -14.19 -5.27 3.04
C THR A 70 -13.01 -5.07 3.98
N ASP A 71 -12.13 -6.06 4.02
CA ASP A 71 -10.83 -5.96 4.68
C ASP A 71 -9.98 -4.89 3.97
N VAL A 72 -9.23 -4.13 4.75
CA VAL A 72 -8.30 -3.12 4.24
C VAL A 72 -6.97 -3.29 4.97
N TRP A 73 -5.91 -3.43 4.21
CA TRP A 73 -4.54 -3.45 4.73
C TRP A 73 -4.01 -2.02 4.79
N GLU A 74 -3.43 -1.66 5.93
CA GLU A 74 -2.80 -0.35 6.12
C GLU A 74 -1.30 -0.53 6.29
N PHE A 75 -0.51 0.34 5.64
CA PHE A 75 0.94 0.33 5.76
C PHE A 75 1.46 1.74 6.05
N SER A 76 2.33 1.84 7.05
CA SER A 76 2.91 3.12 7.47
C SER A 76 4.40 2.99 7.79
N HIS A 77 5.13 4.08 7.58
CA HIS A 77 6.52 4.22 7.98
C HIS A 77 6.78 5.70 8.30
N PRO A 78 7.50 6.04 9.40
CA PRO A 78 7.70 7.43 9.81
C PRO A 78 8.28 8.34 8.72
N ASN A 79 9.14 7.79 7.86
CA ASN A 79 9.79 8.50 6.75
C ASN A 79 9.16 8.22 5.38
N PHE A 80 7.95 7.64 5.31
CA PHE A 80 7.21 7.44 4.07
C PHE A 80 5.94 8.29 4.09
N ARG A 81 6.06 9.53 3.61
CA ARG A 81 4.98 10.53 3.70
C ARG A 81 4.69 11.16 2.35
N ARG A 82 3.41 11.39 2.05
CA ARG A 82 2.98 12.03 0.81
C ARG A 82 3.54 13.45 0.74
N GLY A 83 4.24 13.76 -0.35
CA GLY A 83 4.82 15.08 -0.59
C GLY A 83 6.20 15.33 0.06
N LEU A 84 6.78 14.33 0.74
CA LEU A 84 8.12 14.42 1.34
C LEU A 84 9.05 13.30 0.81
N PRO A 85 9.36 13.29 -0.50
CA PRO A 85 10.20 12.25 -1.11
C PRO A 85 11.62 12.19 -0.54
N GLU A 86 12.15 13.28 -0.01
CA GLU A 86 13.46 13.36 0.63
C GLU A 86 13.55 12.51 1.91
N GLU A 87 12.46 12.40 2.69
CA GLU A 87 12.43 11.54 3.87
C GLU A 87 12.57 10.06 3.46
N MET A 88 12.09 9.68 2.27
CA MET A 88 12.20 8.30 1.79
C MET A 88 13.65 7.83 1.67
N LEU A 89 14.61 8.75 1.55
CA LEU A 89 16.05 8.43 1.53
C LEU A 89 16.55 7.85 2.87
N LEU A 90 15.82 8.11 3.96
CA LEU A 90 16.10 7.60 5.29
C LEU A 90 15.59 6.16 5.49
N ILE A 91 14.73 5.67 4.61
CA ILE A 91 14.21 4.30 4.66
C ILE A 91 15.32 3.35 4.21
N LYS A 92 15.85 2.56 5.14
CA LYS A 92 16.87 1.56 4.87
C LYS A 92 16.29 0.16 5.00
N ARG A 93 16.82 -0.74 4.17
CA ARG A 93 16.56 -2.17 4.28
C ARG A 93 17.19 -2.70 5.57
N LYS A 94 16.44 -3.48 6.33
CA LYS A 94 16.91 -4.24 7.49
C LYS A 94 17.76 -5.44 7.08
#